data_AF-A0AAD8F436-F1
#
_entry.id   AF-A0AAD8F436-F1
#
_cell.length_a   1.000
_cell.length_b   1.000
_cell.length_c   1.000
_cell.angle_alpha   90.00
_cell.angle_beta   90.00
_cell.angle_gamma   90.00
#
_symmetry.space_group_name_H-M   'P 1'
#
loop_
_entity.id
_entity.type
_entity.pdbx_description
1 polymer ?
#
loop_
_entity_poly.entity_id
_entity_poly.type
_entity_poly.pdbx_seq_one_letter_code
_entity_poly.pdbx_strand_id
1 'polypeptide(L)'
;MVTCYICGQRTRQQDLLSHQIRKRCLESKLKHDVVCAVKCMARKVRLHQNDLDLQHRHLMRHFGRSITSLSDQSNRGPLTSTAKQEIIPCRKCNKFFKPNQNSPGACRWHLGPIVNLFGGTCSSCGRLDYQNGCIVGCHET
;
A
#
# COMPACT_ATOMS: atom_id res chain seq x y z
N MET A 1 23.92 -34.32 30.16
CA MET A 1 24.04 -33.11 29.30
C MET A 1 22.85 -32.21 29.60
N VAL A 2 23.03 -30.90 29.56
CA VAL A 2 21.99 -29.89 29.80
C VAL A 2 21.79 -29.05 28.54
N THR A 3 20.56 -28.59 28.30
CA THR A 3 20.26 -27.69 27.17
C THR A 3 20.37 -26.25 27.64
N CYS A 4 21.12 -25.43 26.91
CA CYS A 4 21.21 -24.01 27.18
C CYS A 4 19.88 -23.30 26.89
N TYR A 5 19.28 -22.66 27.89
CA TYR A 5 18.00 -21.94 27.72
C TYR A 5 18.12 -20.69 26.83
N ILE A 6 19.34 -20.19 26.61
CA ILE A 6 19.60 -18.99 25.80
C ILE A 6 19.57 -19.37 24.31
N CYS A 7 20.32 -20.39 23.90
CA CYS A 7 20.52 -20.71 22.48
C CYS A 7 20.05 -22.12 22.06
N GLY A 8 19.58 -22.95 22.98
CA GLY A 8 19.09 -24.30 22.71
C GLY A 8 20.17 -25.37 22.49
N GLN A 9 21.46 -25.03 22.58
CA GLN A 9 22.53 -26.02 22.40
C GLN A 9 22.70 -26.95 23.60
N ARG A 10 23.06 -28.21 23.33
CA ARG A 10 23.40 -29.19 24.37
C ARG A 10 24.83 -28.98 24.85
N THR A 11 25.02 -28.83 26.16
CA THR A 11 26.32 -28.66 26.81
C THR A 11 26.48 -29.64 27.97
N ARG A 12 27.70 -29.81 28.49
CA ARG A 12 27.88 -30.42 29.81
C ARG A 12 27.42 -29.43 30.89
N GLN A 13 27.00 -29.96 32.03
CA GLN A 13 26.47 -29.13 33.12
C GLN A 13 27.52 -28.18 33.69
N GLN A 14 28.76 -28.67 33.85
CA GLN A 14 29.90 -27.86 34.31
C GLN A 14 30.24 -26.71 33.36
N ASP A 15 30.03 -26.89 32.05
CA ASP A 15 30.36 -25.90 31.02
C ASP A 15 29.23 -24.91 30.70
N LEU A 16 28.06 -25.04 31.34
CA LEU A 16 26.87 -24.28 30.97
C LEU A 16 27.08 -22.76 31.16
N LEU A 17 27.66 -22.36 32.30
CA LEU A 17 27.96 -20.95 32.59
C LEU A 17 28.97 -20.38 31.60
N SER A 18 30.08 -21.10 31.36
CA SER A 18 31.11 -20.70 30.40
C SER A 18 30.55 -20.60 28.99
N HIS A 19 29.63 -21.49 28.60
CA HIS A 19 28.91 -21.41 27.33
C HIS A 19 28.01 -20.17 27.25
N GLN A 20 27.26 -19.84 28.31
CA GLN A 20 26.33 -18.70 28.33
C GLN A 20 27.04 -17.35 28.24
N ILE A 21 28.24 -17.23 28.81
CA ILE A 21 29.05 -16.00 28.76
C ILE A 21 29.70 -15.82 27.37
N ARG A 22 29.92 -16.90 26.61
CA ARG A 22 30.55 -16.81 25.29
C ARG A 22 29.65 -16.05 24.33
N LYS A 23 30.25 -15.05 23.66
CA LYS A 23 29.63 -14.24 22.60
C LYS A 23 28.88 -15.08 21.55
N ARG A 24 29.43 -16.25 21.19
CA ARG A 24 28.82 -17.20 20.24
C ARG A 24 27.43 -17.70 20.67
N CYS A 25 27.19 -17.92 21.97
CA CYS A 25 25.88 -18.33 22.48
C CYS A 25 24.84 -17.23 22.28
N LEU A 26 25.19 -15.99 22.63
CA LEU A 26 24.35 -14.82 22.42
C LEU A 26 24.09 -14.56 20.93
N GLU A 27 25.11 -14.64 20.09
CA GLU A 27 24.98 -14.50 18.63
C GLU A 27 24.04 -15.57 18.05
N SER A 28 24.12 -16.81 18.53
CA SER A 28 23.23 -17.88 18.10
C SER A 28 21.77 -17.60 18.48
N LYS A 29 21.55 -17.08 19.69
CA LYS A 29 20.20 -16.65 20.14
C LYS A 29 19.68 -15.51 19.28
N LEU A 30 20.48 -14.46 19.08
CA LEU A 30 20.08 -13.30 18.27
C LEU A 30 19.71 -13.69 16.83
N LYS A 31 20.50 -14.57 16.20
CA LYS A 31 20.16 -15.11 14.86
C LYS A 31 18.82 -15.85 14.87
N HIS A 32 18.58 -16.66 15.89
CA HIS A 32 17.30 -17.36 16.04
C HIS A 32 16.14 -16.38 16.23
N ASP A 33 16.28 -15.40 17.12
CA ASP A 33 15.25 -14.41 17.43
C ASP A 33 14.89 -13.58 16.19
N VAL A 34 15.88 -13.16 15.38
CA VAL A 34 15.65 -12.46 14.11
C VAL A 34 14.85 -13.32 13.14
N VAL A 35 15.25 -14.58 12.95
CA VAL A 35 14.53 -15.51 12.05
C VAL A 35 13.09 -15.72 12.52
N CYS A 36 12.89 -15.91 13.83
CA CYS A 36 11.56 -16.06 14.41
C CYS A 36 10.71 -14.80 14.25
N ALA A 37 11.29 -13.62 14.47
CA ALA A 37 10.61 -12.33 14.27
C ALA A 37 10.18 -12.14 12.82
N VAL A 38 11.08 -12.39 11.84
CA VAL A 38 10.76 -12.30 10.41
C VAL A 38 9.63 -13.26 10.03
N LYS A 39 9.69 -14.52 10.49
CA LYS A 39 8.62 -15.49 10.25
C LYS A 39 7.28 -15.06 10.85
N CYS A 40 7.31 -14.51 12.07
CA CYS A 40 6.12 -13.99 12.74
C CYS A 40 5.52 -12.81 11.95
N MET A 41 6.35 -11.86 11.53
CA MET A 41 5.90 -10.72 10.72
C MET A 41 5.33 -11.15 9.37
N ALA A 42 5.99 -12.07 8.66
CA ALA A 42 5.48 -12.62 7.42
C ALA A 42 4.09 -13.27 7.59
N ARG A 43 3.87 -13.98 8.72
CA ARG A 43 2.54 -14.52 9.04
C ARG A 43 1.52 -13.40 9.29
N LYS A 44 1.87 -12.37 10.04
CA LYS A 44 0.97 -11.22 10.29
C LYS A 44 0.59 -10.50 9.00
N VAL A 45 1.55 -10.27 8.10
CA VAL A 45 1.29 -9.65 6.79
C VAL A 45 0.32 -10.48 5.97
N ARG A 46 0.51 -11.81 5.88
CA ARG A 46 -0.43 -12.70 5.17
C ARG A 46 -1.85 -12.65 5.76
N LEU A 47 -1.97 -12.66 7.10
CA LEU A 47 -3.26 -12.56 7.77
C LEU A 47 -3.95 -11.23 7.46
N HIS A 48 -3.19 -10.13 7.49
CA HIS A 48 -3.73 -8.82 7.15
C HIS A 48 -4.16 -8.72 5.69
N GLN A 49 -3.38 -9.28 4.76
CA GLN A 49 -3.77 -9.34 3.34
C GLN A 49 -5.10 -10.10 3.15
N ASN A 50 -5.26 -11.24 3.82
CA ASN A 50 -6.51 -12.00 3.76
C ASN A 50 -7.71 -11.21 4.31
N ASP A 51 -7.50 -10.44 5.38
CA ASP A 51 -8.51 -9.56 5.96
C ASP A 51 -8.91 -8.44 4.99
N LEU A 52 -7.92 -7.78 4.37
CA LEU A 52 -8.17 -6.78 3.32
C LEU A 52 -8.93 -7.37 2.13
N ASP A 53 -8.59 -8.58 1.68
CA ASP A 53 -9.29 -9.26 0.58
C ASP A 53 -10.74 -9.63 0.97
N LEU A 54 -10.97 -10.01 2.23
CA LEU A 54 -12.32 -10.22 2.78
C LEU A 54 -13.12 -8.92 2.79
N GLN A 55 -12.54 -7.83 3.29
CA GLN A 55 -13.16 -6.52 3.30
C GLN A 55 -13.47 -6.03 1.88
N HIS A 56 -12.54 -6.21 0.93
CA HIS A 56 -12.75 -5.88 -0.47
C HIS A 56 -13.91 -6.66 -1.07
N ARG A 57 -13.99 -7.98 -0.84
CA ARG A 57 -15.12 -8.80 -1.28
C ARG A 57 -16.44 -8.38 -0.63
N HIS A 58 -16.41 -8.00 0.64
CA HIS A 58 -17.60 -7.51 1.35
C HIS A 58 -18.10 -6.19 0.75
N LEU A 59 -17.19 -5.24 0.49
CA LEU A 59 -17.48 -4.00 -0.21
C LEU A 59 -18.04 -4.26 -1.62
N MET A 60 -17.42 -5.17 -2.38
CA MET A 60 -17.91 -5.54 -3.71
C MET A 60 -19.29 -6.22 -3.67
N ARG A 61 -19.64 -6.95 -2.60
CA ARG A 61 -20.98 -7.51 -2.43
C ARG A 61 -22.03 -6.44 -2.11
N HIS A 62 -21.67 -5.43 -1.33
CA HIS A 62 -22.60 -4.35 -0.95
C HIS A 62 -22.75 -3.29 -2.05
N PHE A 63 -21.70 -2.97 -2.79
CA PHE A 63 -21.71 -1.96 -3.86
C PHE A 63 -21.82 -2.55 -5.28
N GLY A 64 -21.62 -3.86 -5.46
CA GLY A 64 -21.63 -4.55 -6.75
C GLY A 64 -23.01 -4.70 -7.41
N ARG A 65 -24.07 -4.14 -6.83
CA ARG A 65 -25.40 -4.03 -7.46
C ARG A 65 -25.67 -2.68 -8.14
N SER A 66 -24.76 -1.71 -8.06
CA SER A 66 -24.97 -0.37 -8.65
C SER A 66 -24.18 -0.09 -9.93
N ILE A 67 -23.43 -1.04 -10.48
CA ILE A 67 -22.74 -0.86 -11.78
C ILE A 67 -23.04 -2.03 -12.71
N THR A 68 -24.31 -2.18 -13.08
CA THR A 68 -24.73 -2.91 -14.30
C THR A 68 -25.78 -2.08 -15.03
N SER A 69 -25.45 -0.86 -15.40
CA SER A 69 -26.11 -0.13 -16.48
C SER A 69 -25.34 1.16 -16.72
N LEU A 70 -24.51 1.16 -17.75
CA LEU A 70 -24.42 2.22 -18.75
C LEU A 70 -23.55 1.63 -19.85
N SER A 71 -24.22 0.74 -20.57
CA SER A 71 -23.87 0.15 -21.85
C SER A 71 -23.17 1.14 -22.78
N ASP A 72 -22.14 0.60 -23.43
CA ASP A 72 -21.73 0.88 -24.79
C ASP A 72 -22.80 1.59 -25.63
N GLN A 73 -22.60 2.88 -25.86
CA GLN A 73 -23.00 3.53 -27.11
C GLN A 73 -21.84 4.37 -27.62
N SER A 74 -20.88 3.67 -28.24
CA SER A 74 -19.92 4.30 -29.14
C SER A 74 -20.66 4.73 -30.41
N ASN A 75 -21.30 5.89 -30.37
CA ASN A 75 -21.74 6.60 -31.57
C ASN A 75 -20.49 7.21 -32.22
N ARG A 76 -19.97 6.54 -33.26
CA ARG A 76 -18.95 7.10 -34.17
C ARG A 76 -19.59 8.23 -34.98
N GLY A 77 -19.45 9.46 -34.49
CA GLY A 77 -19.61 10.67 -35.29
C GLY A 77 -18.34 10.96 -36.12
N PRO A 78 -18.44 11.61 -37.30
CA PRO A 78 -17.29 11.82 -38.18
C PRO A 78 -16.25 12.76 -37.57
N LEU A 79 -14.97 12.45 -37.81
CA LEU A 79 -13.84 13.31 -37.44
C LEU A 79 -13.98 14.69 -38.08
N THR A 80 -14.11 15.73 -37.25
CA THR A 80 -13.91 17.11 -37.68
C THR A 80 -12.67 17.69 -37.00
N SER A 81 -11.66 17.96 -37.84
CA SER A 81 -10.62 18.98 -37.74
C SER A 81 -9.92 19.17 -36.38
N THR A 82 -8.68 18.68 -36.32
CA THR A 82 -7.69 18.90 -35.27
C THR A 82 -7.35 20.39 -35.09
N ALA A 83 -8.04 21.06 -34.17
CA ALA A 83 -7.42 22.15 -33.43
C ALA A 83 -6.41 21.53 -32.45
N LYS A 84 -5.16 22.01 -32.45
CA LYS A 84 -4.14 21.63 -31.45
C LYS A 84 -4.66 22.04 -30.06
N GLN A 85 -5.35 21.12 -29.39
CA GLN A 85 -5.87 21.36 -28.05
C GLN A 85 -4.69 21.42 -27.08
N GLU A 86 -4.52 22.56 -26.41
CA GLU A 86 -3.50 22.74 -25.40
C GLU A 86 -3.76 21.78 -24.22
N ILE A 87 -2.78 20.92 -23.97
CA ILE A 87 -2.79 19.98 -22.87
C ILE A 87 -2.04 20.64 -21.71
N ILE A 88 -2.73 20.89 -20.59
CA ILE A 88 -2.22 21.69 -19.47
C ILE A 88 -2.04 20.78 -18.23
N PRO A 89 -0.98 20.96 -17.42
CA PRO A 89 -0.83 20.22 -16.17
C PRO A 89 -1.82 20.68 -15.09
N CYS A 90 -2.35 19.73 -14.31
CA CYS A 90 -3.20 20.01 -13.16
C CYS A 90 -2.36 20.11 -11.87
N ARG A 91 -2.51 21.19 -11.09
CA ARG A 91 -1.82 21.38 -9.80
C ARG A 91 -2.28 20.44 -8.68
N LYS A 92 -3.49 19.89 -8.81
CA LYS A 92 -4.08 19.00 -7.79
C LYS A 92 -3.59 17.57 -7.92
N CYS A 93 -3.67 17.00 -9.12
CA CYS A 93 -3.37 15.59 -9.37
C CYS A 93 -2.07 15.37 -10.15
N ASN A 94 -1.38 16.42 -10.59
CA ASN A 94 -0.17 16.38 -11.43
C ASN A 94 -0.34 15.67 -12.77
N LYS A 95 -1.59 15.40 -13.19
CA LYS A 95 -1.91 14.85 -14.52
C LYS A 95 -2.18 15.97 -15.50
N PHE A 96 -1.88 15.69 -16.75
CA PHE A 96 -2.22 16.56 -17.86
C PHE A 96 -3.68 16.38 -18.28
N PHE A 97 -4.37 17.47 -18.59
CA PHE A 97 -5.77 17.45 -19.00
C PHE A 97 -6.04 18.47 -20.11
N LYS A 98 -7.15 18.26 -20.81
CA LYS A 98 -7.66 19.19 -21.82
C LYS A 98 -8.77 20.04 -21.20
N PRO A 99 -8.67 21.38 -21.17
CA PRO A 99 -9.66 22.24 -20.50
C PRO A 99 -11.08 22.08 -21.03
N ASN A 100 -11.23 21.83 -22.33
CA ASN A 100 -12.53 21.62 -22.98
C ASN A 100 -13.21 20.28 -22.63
N GLN A 101 -12.48 19.35 -22.02
CA GLN A 101 -12.99 18.08 -21.51
C GLN A 101 -13.00 18.05 -19.97
N ASN A 102 -12.76 19.19 -19.32
CA ASN A 102 -12.78 19.28 -17.87
C ASN A 102 -14.23 19.21 -17.38
N SER A 103 -14.49 18.30 -16.45
CA SER A 103 -15.80 18.14 -15.83
C SER A 103 -15.63 17.97 -14.32
N PRO A 104 -16.69 18.18 -13.53
CA PRO A 104 -16.66 18.02 -12.07
C PRO A 104 -16.24 16.63 -11.57
N GLY A 105 -16.16 15.63 -12.44
CA GLY A 105 -15.69 14.27 -12.13
C GLY A 105 -14.32 13.92 -12.70
N ALA A 106 -13.68 14.82 -13.45
CA ALA A 106 -12.49 14.49 -14.24
C ALA A 106 -11.21 14.37 -13.41
N CYS A 107 -11.09 15.15 -12.34
CA CYS A 107 -9.90 15.19 -11.49
C CYS A 107 -10.13 14.43 -10.18
N ARG A 108 -9.13 13.63 -9.79
CA ARG A 108 -9.08 12.95 -8.50
C ARG A 108 -7.74 13.21 -7.83
N TRP A 109 -7.74 13.71 -6.59
CA TRP A 109 -6.52 14.02 -5.85
C TRP A 109 -6.65 13.79 -4.33
N HIS A 110 -5.54 13.94 -3.63
CA HIS A 110 -5.44 13.88 -2.18
C HIS A 110 -5.05 15.23 -1.59
N LEU A 111 -5.53 15.51 -0.39
CA LEU A 111 -5.23 16.73 0.36
C LEU A 111 -4.12 16.43 1.37
N GLY A 112 -2.89 16.84 1.08
CA GLY A 112 -1.74 16.67 1.97
C GLY A 112 -0.40 16.53 1.22
N PRO A 113 0.74 16.83 1.87
CA PRO A 113 2.05 16.68 1.26
C PRO A 113 2.40 15.19 1.10
N ILE A 114 2.50 14.74 -0.14
CA ILE A 114 3.03 13.41 -0.46
C ILE A 114 4.56 13.51 -0.47
N VAL A 115 5.19 13.33 0.71
CA VAL A 115 6.67 13.36 0.85
C VAL A 115 7.27 11.96 0.78
N ASN A 116 8.27 11.78 -0.09
CA ASN A 116 8.93 10.50 -0.38
C ASN A 116 9.76 9.92 0.78
N LEU A 117 9.94 10.64 1.90
CA LEU A 117 10.85 10.22 2.97
C LEU A 117 10.17 9.69 4.24
N PHE A 118 8.91 10.06 4.51
CA PHE A 118 8.14 9.51 5.65
C PHE A 118 6.62 9.48 5.40
N GLY A 119 6.18 9.53 4.13
CA GLY A 119 4.77 9.34 3.73
C GLY A 119 3.78 10.22 4.50
N GLY A 120 3.62 11.48 4.11
CA GLY A 120 2.50 12.28 4.59
C GLY A 120 1.19 11.65 4.14
N THR A 121 0.32 11.27 5.07
CA THR A 121 -1.00 10.71 4.73
C THR A 121 -1.93 11.82 4.24
N CYS A 122 -2.85 11.47 3.34
CA CYS A 122 -3.91 12.40 2.98
C CYS A 122 -4.71 12.77 4.25
N SER A 123 -4.83 14.06 4.55
CA SER A 123 -5.59 14.55 5.71
C SER A 123 -7.08 14.20 5.66
N SER A 124 -7.61 13.95 4.45
CA SER A 124 -9.02 13.58 4.25
C SER A 124 -9.28 12.09 4.43
N CYS A 125 -8.42 11.20 3.89
CA CYS A 125 -8.70 9.77 3.86
C CYS A 125 -7.62 8.87 4.51
N GLY A 126 -6.52 9.45 4.98
CA GLY A 126 -5.39 8.74 5.56
C GLY A 126 -4.56 7.91 4.58
N ARG A 127 -4.91 7.89 3.28
CA ARG A 127 -4.23 7.08 2.25
C ARG A 127 -3.12 7.85 1.53
N LEU A 128 -2.23 7.07 0.93
CA LEU A 128 -1.03 7.49 0.20
C LEU A 128 -1.03 6.86 -1.21
N ASP A 129 -2.15 6.91 -1.92
CA ASP A 129 -2.25 6.32 -3.26
C ASP A 129 -2.28 7.37 -4.37
N TYR A 130 -1.34 7.26 -5.31
CA TYR A 130 -1.22 8.19 -6.44
C TYR A 130 -2.27 7.95 -7.53
N GLN A 131 -3.02 6.85 -7.43
CA GLN A 131 -3.93 6.39 -8.48
C GLN A 131 -5.39 6.75 -8.19
N ASN A 132 -5.86 6.65 -6.94
CA ASN A 132 -7.25 6.90 -6.57
C ASN A 132 -7.35 8.01 -5.51
N GLY A 133 -7.24 9.25 -5.98
CA GLY A 133 -7.58 10.42 -5.16
C GLY A 133 -8.95 10.27 -4.48
N CYS A 134 -9.00 10.63 -3.20
CA CYS A 134 -10.23 10.56 -2.39
C CYS A 134 -11.16 11.75 -2.66
N ILE A 135 -10.64 12.85 -3.20
CA ILE A 135 -11.41 14.03 -3.57
C ILE A 135 -11.65 13.99 -5.08
N VAL A 136 -12.86 14.35 -5.50
CA VAL A 136 -13.28 14.41 -6.90
C VAL A 136 -13.68 15.84 -7.23
N GLY A 137 -13.32 16.33 -8.42
CA GLY A 137 -13.64 17.68 -8.87
C GLY A 137 -13.16 17.97 -10.29
N CYS A 138 -13.20 19.25 -10.66
CA CYS A 138 -12.57 19.74 -11.88
C CYS A 138 -11.04 19.77 -11.73
N HIS A 139 -10.34 19.61 -12.85
CA HIS A 139 -8.91 19.93 -12.92
C HIS A 139 -8.68 21.44 -12.77
N GLU A 140 -7.55 21.81 -12.17
CA GLU A 140 -7.12 23.19 -11.96
C GLU A 140 -5.64 23.35 -12.32
N THR A 141 -5.31 24.47 -12.96
CA THR A 141 -3.98 24.79 -13.52
C THR A 141 -3.08 25.59 -12.59
#